data_AF-A0A0C2FA89-F1
#
_entry.id   AF-A0A0C2FA89-F1
#
_cell.length_a   1.000
_cell.length_b   1.000
_cell.length_c   1.000
_cell.angle_alpha   90.00
_cell.angle_beta   90.00
_cell.angle_gamma   90.00
#
_symmetry.space_group_name_H-M   'P 1'
#
loop_
_entity.id
_entity.type
_entity.pdbx_description
1 polymer ?
#
loop_
_entity_poly.entity_id
_entity_poly.type
_entity_poly.pdbx_seq_one_letter_code
_entity_poly.pdbx_strand_id
1 'polypeptide(L)'
;MEVDYGITNYLGDRSVSVPCVLKELYSDFIVQEISADETVLRIATASEIRNFVKNEEEKGVDESAAVPSVISAEQVSVLDALNKDSKPLLIPTEGLTKDDRKAIHEFLRLRYQGKLGSETSEKGIEVSYCGVNSKTRKRKRWAKDCPNHCYFTLAKENKDTSYALGLIAKFLNVTVNTFRTHGIKDRRAVTCQRVSCNRIEKERILSLNPRLRDIVVYDFSYQDQELKMGGHWGNRFSIILRSIPPETRDILEQRLKEFEKDGFINYFGTQRFGSCDTNTAVVGKHILRRDWEGAIRVILSNEHLPGEEVI
;
A
#
# COMPACT_ATOMS: atom_id res chain seq x y z
N MET A 1 14.99 -25.49 -19.31
CA MET A 1 13.99 -24.69 -18.57
C MET A 1 13.16 -23.82 -19.52
N GLU A 2 13.67 -22.75 -20.13
CA GLU A 2 12.86 -21.87 -21.01
C GLU A 2 12.21 -22.61 -22.20
N VAL A 3 12.98 -23.48 -22.87
CA VAL A 3 12.50 -24.32 -23.98
C VAL A 3 11.35 -25.24 -23.56
N ASP A 4 11.38 -25.75 -22.32
CA ASP A 4 10.33 -26.62 -21.77
C ASP A 4 8.98 -25.88 -21.62
N TYR A 5 9.03 -24.54 -21.61
CA TYR A 5 7.87 -23.65 -21.55
C TYR A 5 7.56 -22.97 -22.89
N GLY A 6 8.17 -23.42 -23.99
CA GLY A 6 7.93 -22.90 -25.34
C GLY A 6 8.57 -21.54 -25.61
N ILE A 7 9.55 -21.12 -24.81
CA ILE A 7 10.34 -19.91 -25.07
C ILE A 7 11.55 -20.34 -25.92
N THR A 8 11.39 -20.30 -27.24
CA THR A 8 12.37 -20.87 -28.20
C THR A 8 12.98 -19.86 -29.16
N ASN A 9 12.35 -18.69 -29.32
CA ASN A 9 12.76 -17.70 -30.32
C ASN A 9 13.12 -16.38 -29.65
N TYR A 10 14.08 -15.69 -30.26
CA TYR A 10 14.54 -14.36 -29.85
C TYR A 10 14.52 -13.42 -31.06
N LEU A 11 14.38 -12.12 -30.82
CA LEU A 11 14.57 -11.10 -31.86
C LEU A 11 16.07 -10.90 -32.11
N GLY A 12 16.47 -10.75 -33.37
CA GLY A 12 17.87 -10.50 -33.77
C GLY A 12 18.80 -11.70 -33.61
N ASP A 13 20.07 -11.53 -33.98
CA ASP A 13 21.09 -12.56 -33.77
C ASP A 13 21.48 -12.66 -32.29
N ARG A 14 21.39 -13.88 -31.75
CA ARG A 14 21.69 -14.23 -30.36
C ARG A 14 22.78 -15.31 -30.25
N SER A 15 23.58 -15.48 -31.29
CA SER A 15 24.74 -16.39 -31.34
C SER A 15 25.74 -16.17 -30.21
N VAL A 16 25.96 -14.92 -29.79
CA VAL A 16 26.83 -14.57 -28.65
C VAL A 16 26.01 -14.33 -27.38
N SER A 17 26.31 -15.04 -26.30
CA SER A 17 25.66 -14.82 -25.00
C SER A 17 26.24 -13.59 -24.30
N VAL A 18 25.37 -12.79 -23.65
CA VAL A 18 25.78 -11.72 -22.73
C VAL A 18 25.36 -12.16 -21.33
N PRO A 19 26.22 -12.86 -20.57
CA PRO A 19 25.86 -13.31 -19.23
C PRO A 19 25.75 -12.09 -18.31
N CYS A 20 24.77 -12.13 -17.41
CA CYS A 20 24.60 -11.14 -16.36
C CYS A 20 23.87 -11.76 -15.17
N VAL A 21 23.95 -11.10 -14.02
CA VAL A 21 23.20 -11.45 -12.82
C VAL A 21 22.03 -10.49 -12.68
N LEU A 22 20.82 -11.05 -12.71
CA LEU A 22 19.57 -10.34 -12.46
C LEU A 22 19.13 -10.55 -11.01
N LYS A 23 18.63 -9.48 -10.36
CA LYS A 23 18.09 -9.53 -8.99
C LYS A 23 19.11 -10.09 -7.97
N GLU A 24 20.40 -9.76 -8.08
CA GLU A 24 21.39 -10.10 -7.05
C GLU A 24 20.89 -9.57 -5.69
N LEU A 25 20.60 -8.27 -5.66
CA LEU A 25 19.87 -7.61 -4.59
C LEU A 25 18.40 -7.40 -5.01
N TYR A 26 17.48 -7.35 -4.04
CA TYR A 26 16.08 -6.97 -4.34
C TYR A 26 15.97 -5.50 -4.80
N SER A 27 16.92 -4.65 -4.41
CA SER A 27 17.00 -3.24 -4.82
C SER A 27 17.47 -3.06 -6.27
N ASP A 28 18.00 -4.10 -6.90
CA ASP A 28 18.36 -4.08 -8.32
C ASP A 28 17.14 -4.15 -9.24
N PHE A 29 15.95 -4.39 -8.68
CA PHE A 29 14.72 -4.54 -9.43
C PHE A 29 13.62 -3.69 -8.80
N ILE A 30 13.35 -2.57 -9.44
CA ILE A 30 12.40 -1.57 -8.97
C ILE A 30 11.18 -1.59 -9.88
N VAL A 31 9.99 -1.68 -9.28
CA VAL A 31 8.72 -1.71 -10.02
C VAL A 31 7.80 -0.60 -9.53
N GLN A 32 7.47 0.33 -10.41
CA GLN A 32 6.59 1.45 -10.11
C GLN A 32 5.31 1.33 -10.94
N GLU A 33 4.17 1.24 -10.26
CA GLU A 33 2.89 1.21 -10.97
C GLU A 33 2.67 2.52 -11.76
N ILE A 34 2.16 2.38 -12.97
CA ILE A 34 1.74 3.49 -13.83
C ILE A 34 0.21 3.54 -13.77
N SER A 35 -0.30 4.64 -13.25
CA SER A 35 -1.73 4.88 -13.09
C SER A 35 -2.42 5.00 -14.46
N ALA A 36 -3.76 4.94 -14.49
CA ALA A 36 -4.53 4.98 -15.75
C ALA A 36 -4.33 6.29 -16.55
N ASP A 37 -3.97 7.37 -15.87
CA ASP A 37 -3.59 8.68 -16.41
C ASP A 37 -2.11 8.76 -16.83
N GLU A 38 -1.43 7.61 -16.92
CA GLU A 38 -0.01 7.48 -17.25
C GLU A 38 0.95 8.09 -16.20
N THR A 39 0.43 8.51 -15.04
CA THR A 39 1.26 8.97 -13.93
C THR A 39 2.03 7.81 -13.30
N VAL A 40 3.36 7.89 -13.34
CA VAL A 40 4.24 6.93 -12.67
C VAL A 40 4.24 7.19 -11.16
N LEU A 41 3.81 6.21 -10.36
CA LEU A 41 3.88 6.32 -8.91
C LEU A 41 5.35 6.36 -8.46
N ARG A 42 5.71 7.37 -7.67
CA ARG A 42 7.08 7.52 -7.15
C ARG A 42 7.25 6.69 -5.89
N ILE A 43 8.43 6.12 -5.70
CA ILE A 43 8.85 5.60 -4.39
C ILE A 43 9.34 6.80 -3.57
N ALA A 44 8.60 7.15 -2.52
CA ALA A 44 8.98 8.25 -1.64
C ALA A 44 10.24 7.91 -0.82
N THR A 45 11.13 8.87 -0.68
CA THR A 45 12.29 8.82 0.20
C THR A 45 11.85 8.87 1.66
N ALA A 46 12.71 8.38 2.57
CA ALA A 46 12.44 8.46 4.01
C ALA A 46 12.20 9.91 4.49
N SER A 47 12.86 10.90 3.89
CA SER A 47 12.66 12.32 4.21
C SER A 47 11.29 12.82 3.72
N GLU A 48 10.89 12.49 2.50
CA GLU A 48 9.56 12.84 1.99
C GLU A 48 8.45 12.22 2.85
N ILE A 49 8.61 10.96 3.27
CA ILE A 49 7.66 10.28 4.16
C ILE A 49 7.59 10.97 5.52
N ARG A 50 8.74 11.29 6.14
CA ARG A 50 8.76 12.01 7.43
C ARG A 50 8.10 13.39 7.33
N ASN A 51 8.39 14.13 6.26
CA ASN A 51 7.78 15.44 6.02
C ASN A 51 6.28 15.32 5.75
N PHE A 52 5.85 14.31 4.99
CA PHE A 52 4.44 14.01 4.77
C PHE A 52 3.71 13.72 6.08
N VAL A 53 4.26 12.84 6.93
CA VAL A 53 3.68 12.52 8.24
C VAL A 53 3.59 13.78 9.12
N LYS A 54 4.67 14.56 9.20
CA LYS A 54 4.70 15.80 9.97
C LYS A 54 3.63 16.80 9.49
N ASN A 55 3.53 17.00 8.17
CA ASN A 55 2.54 17.91 7.60
C ASN A 55 1.10 17.42 7.84
N GLU A 56 0.85 16.11 7.79
CA GLU A 56 -0.47 15.54 8.09
C GLU A 56 -0.82 15.64 9.59
N GLU A 57 0.16 15.54 10.48
CA GLU A 57 -0.01 15.79 11.92
C GLU A 57 -0.32 17.27 12.21
N GLU A 58 0.34 18.19 11.50
CA GLU A 58 0.09 19.63 11.57
C GLU A 58 -1.28 20.02 10.99
N LYS A 59 -1.71 19.38 9.88
CA LYS A 59 -3.06 19.50 9.29
C LYS A 59 -4.19 18.94 10.17
N GLY A 60 -3.87 18.30 11.30
CA GLY A 60 -4.89 17.83 12.25
C GLY A 60 -5.72 18.95 12.89
N VAL A 61 -5.46 20.21 12.54
CA VAL A 61 -6.30 21.39 12.83
C VAL A 61 -6.81 21.97 11.50
N ASP A 62 -8.09 21.79 11.21
CA ASP A 62 -8.78 22.43 10.11
C ASP A 62 -9.12 23.89 10.49
N GLU A 63 -8.27 24.81 10.06
CA GLU A 63 -8.43 26.24 10.33
C GLU A 63 -9.69 26.84 9.68
N SER A 64 -10.28 26.17 8.68
CA SER A 64 -11.50 26.61 7.99
C SER A 64 -12.80 26.23 8.72
N ALA A 65 -12.72 25.36 9.73
CA ALA A 65 -13.89 24.95 10.50
C ALA A 65 -14.50 26.16 11.24
N ALA A 66 -15.79 26.42 10.99
CA ALA A 66 -16.50 27.54 11.58
C ALA A 66 -16.50 27.46 13.12
N VAL A 67 -15.94 28.50 13.76
CA VAL A 67 -15.93 28.63 15.22
C VAL A 67 -17.35 29.02 15.69
N PRO A 68 -17.99 28.24 16.56
CA PRO A 68 -19.27 28.62 17.15
C PRO A 68 -19.14 29.93 17.92
N SER A 69 -20.14 30.81 17.86
CA SER A 69 -20.16 32.10 18.57
C SER A 69 -20.04 31.99 20.10
N VAL A 70 -20.22 30.79 20.63
CA VAL A 70 -20.12 30.45 22.06
C VAL A 70 -18.70 30.11 22.52
N ILE A 71 -17.72 30.03 21.62
CA ILE A 71 -16.30 29.81 21.94
C ILE A 71 -15.52 31.09 21.66
N SER A 72 -14.76 31.58 22.64
CA SER A 72 -13.93 32.78 22.46
C SER A 72 -12.65 32.49 21.66
N ALA A 73 -12.10 33.51 21.01
CA ALA A 73 -10.83 33.39 20.29
C ALA A 73 -9.67 32.95 21.21
N GLU A 74 -9.70 33.36 22.48
CA GLU A 74 -8.73 32.92 23.51
C GLU A 74 -8.84 31.42 23.77
N GLN A 75 -10.06 30.88 23.88
CA GLN A 75 -10.29 29.45 24.05
C GLN A 75 -9.81 28.66 22.82
N VAL A 76 -10.04 29.15 21.60
CA VAL A 76 -9.53 28.51 20.38
C VAL A 76 -8.00 28.45 20.38
N SER A 77 -7.32 29.54 20.77
CA SER A 77 -5.86 29.57 20.87
C SER A 77 -5.32 28.55 21.88
N VAL A 78 -5.97 28.43 23.05
CA VAL A 78 -5.61 27.41 24.06
C VAL A 78 -5.86 25.99 23.53
N LEU A 79 -6.97 25.76 22.82
CA LEU A 79 -7.29 24.48 22.21
C LEU A 79 -6.29 24.10 21.11
N ASP A 80 -5.85 25.05 20.29
CA ASP A 80 -4.84 24.85 19.24
C ASP A 80 -3.47 24.45 19.85
N ALA A 81 -3.14 25.01 21.02
CA ALA A 81 -1.91 24.74 21.76
C ALA A 81 -1.92 23.43 22.58
N LEU A 82 -3.07 22.77 22.74
CA LEU A 82 -3.18 21.53 23.51
C LEU A 82 -2.30 20.40 22.92
N ASN A 83 -1.46 19.83 23.78
CA ASN A 83 -0.55 18.74 23.47
C ASN A 83 -0.58 17.66 24.57
N LYS A 84 0.27 16.62 24.44
CA LYS A 84 0.31 15.46 25.34
C LYS A 84 0.58 15.82 26.81
N ASP A 85 1.29 16.91 27.06
CA ASP A 85 1.68 17.34 28.41
C ASP A 85 0.73 18.42 28.97
N SER A 86 -0.29 18.80 28.20
CA SER A 86 -1.25 19.83 28.58
C SER A 86 -2.34 19.29 29.51
N LYS A 87 -2.80 20.11 30.45
CA LYS A 87 -3.99 19.80 31.27
C LYS A 87 -5.27 19.96 30.44
N PRO A 88 -6.34 19.21 30.75
CA PRO A 88 -7.64 19.41 30.12
C PRO A 88 -8.14 20.85 30.28
N LEU A 89 -8.73 21.39 29.22
CA LEU A 89 -9.40 22.68 29.22
C LEU A 89 -10.88 22.50 29.57
N LEU A 90 -11.37 23.23 30.55
CA LEU A 90 -12.80 23.30 30.85
C LEU A 90 -13.44 24.47 30.12
N ILE A 91 -14.43 24.21 29.27
CA ILE A 91 -15.29 25.21 28.64
C ILE A 91 -16.59 25.29 29.45
N PRO A 92 -16.82 26.38 30.21
CA PRO A 92 -18.05 26.55 30.99
C PRO A 92 -19.28 26.52 30.08
N THR A 93 -20.35 25.83 30.50
CA THR A 93 -21.60 25.76 29.74
C THR A 93 -22.79 26.39 30.45
N GLU A 94 -22.53 27.26 31.44
CA GLU A 94 -23.56 28.01 32.15
C GLU A 94 -24.33 28.89 31.15
N GLY A 95 -25.65 28.75 31.10
CA GLY A 95 -26.51 29.48 30.16
C GLY A 95 -26.54 28.94 28.73
N LEU A 96 -25.78 27.88 28.39
CA LEU A 96 -25.77 27.29 27.04
C LEU A 96 -26.88 26.26 26.85
N THR A 97 -27.54 26.33 25.69
CA THR A 97 -28.56 25.37 25.27
C THR A 97 -27.95 24.03 24.87
N LYS A 98 -28.81 23.01 24.67
CA LYS A 98 -28.38 21.70 24.18
C LYS A 98 -27.76 21.79 22.77
N ASP A 99 -28.26 22.69 21.93
CA ASP A 99 -27.78 22.88 20.57
C ASP A 99 -26.41 23.58 20.56
N ASP A 100 -26.18 24.55 21.46
CA ASP A 100 -24.87 25.19 21.62
C ASP A 100 -23.80 24.19 22.05
N ARG A 101 -24.12 23.32 23.03
CA ARG A 101 -23.20 22.25 23.47
C ARG A 101 -22.90 21.29 22.33
N LYS A 102 -23.90 20.95 21.52
CA LYS A 102 -23.72 20.12 20.34
C LYS A 102 -22.81 20.79 19.31
N ALA A 103 -22.98 22.10 19.07
CA ALA A 103 -22.14 22.87 18.18
C ALA A 103 -20.67 22.92 18.65
N ILE A 104 -20.43 23.02 19.97
CA ILE A 104 -19.07 22.94 20.54
C ILE A 104 -18.44 21.56 20.26
N HIS A 105 -19.15 20.47 20.53
CA HIS A 105 -18.65 19.12 20.24
C HIS A 105 -18.41 18.90 18.74
N GLU A 106 -19.28 19.46 17.88
CA GLU A 106 -19.16 19.37 16.43
C GLU A 106 -17.95 20.18 15.92
N PHE A 107 -17.76 21.40 16.40
CA PHE A 107 -16.57 22.22 16.14
C PHE A 107 -15.29 21.51 16.55
N LEU A 108 -15.22 20.98 17.78
CA LEU A 108 -14.03 20.28 18.27
C LEU A 108 -13.71 19.05 17.42
N ARG A 109 -14.76 18.36 16.95
CA ARG A 109 -14.61 17.19 16.08
C ARG A 109 -14.14 17.57 14.67
N LEU A 110 -14.68 18.64 14.09
CA LEU A 110 -14.37 19.09 12.74
C LEU A 110 -12.98 19.76 12.68
N ARG A 111 -12.72 20.73 13.55
CA ARG A 111 -11.43 21.44 13.61
C ARG A 111 -10.30 20.49 13.97
N TYR A 112 -10.40 19.74 15.07
CA TYR A 112 -9.26 19.00 15.59
C TYR A 112 -9.17 17.54 15.12
N GLN A 113 -10.10 17.08 14.28
CA GLN A 113 -10.11 15.77 13.59
C GLN A 113 -9.84 14.52 14.47
N GLY A 114 -10.00 14.63 15.79
CA GLY A 114 -9.71 13.57 16.77
C GLY A 114 -8.43 13.73 17.58
N LYS A 115 -7.64 14.78 17.35
CA LYS A 115 -6.52 15.21 18.21
C LYS A 115 -7.00 15.54 19.63
N LEU A 116 -8.17 16.15 19.74
CA LEU A 116 -8.83 16.50 20.99
C LEU A 116 -10.09 15.64 21.20
N GLY A 117 -10.34 15.27 22.45
CA GLY A 117 -11.58 14.63 22.90
C GLY A 117 -12.34 15.58 23.81
N SER A 118 -13.67 15.49 23.80
CA SER A 118 -14.55 16.33 24.60
C SER A 118 -15.59 15.49 25.33
N GLU A 119 -15.80 15.81 26.61
CA GLU A 119 -16.78 15.15 27.48
C GLU A 119 -17.59 16.20 28.24
N THR A 120 -18.91 16.00 28.33
CA THR A 120 -19.79 16.90 29.10
C THR A 120 -19.79 16.49 30.56
N SER A 121 -19.41 17.42 31.44
CA SER A 121 -19.45 17.28 32.90
C SER A 121 -20.49 18.23 33.52
N GLU A 122 -20.74 18.11 34.82
CA GLU A 122 -21.59 19.06 35.57
C GLU A 122 -21.06 20.50 35.53
N LYS A 123 -19.73 20.68 35.36
CA LYS A 123 -19.07 22.00 35.37
C LYS A 123 -18.88 22.60 33.97
N GLY A 124 -19.22 21.88 32.91
CA GLY A 124 -19.00 22.31 31.52
C GLY A 124 -18.45 21.19 30.63
N ILE A 125 -17.97 21.55 29.45
CA ILE A 125 -17.33 20.62 28.51
C ILE A 125 -15.83 20.57 28.80
N GLU A 126 -15.34 19.41 29.22
CA GLU A 126 -13.92 19.17 29.43
C GLU A 126 -13.28 18.66 28.14
N VAL A 127 -12.26 19.36 27.66
CA VAL A 127 -11.54 19.06 26.42
C VAL A 127 -10.12 18.64 26.77
N SER A 128 -9.74 17.43 26.37
CA SER A 128 -8.41 16.88 26.65
C SER A 128 -7.68 16.51 25.36
N TYR A 129 -6.34 16.59 25.40
CA TYR A 129 -5.53 16.04 24.32
C TYR A 129 -5.60 14.52 24.38
N CYS A 130 -6.09 13.90 23.31
CA CYS A 130 -6.19 12.44 23.24
C CYS A 130 -5.21 11.84 22.22
N GLY A 131 -4.56 12.70 21.43
CA GLY A 131 -3.80 12.32 20.25
C GLY A 131 -4.70 11.70 19.18
N VAL A 132 -4.18 11.58 17.96
CA VAL A 132 -4.90 11.00 16.82
C VAL A 132 -5.25 9.50 17.05
N ASN A 133 -4.65 8.88 18.07
CA ASN A 133 -4.74 7.45 18.41
C ASN A 133 -5.50 7.14 19.72
N SER A 134 -6.37 8.03 20.21
CA SER A 134 -7.08 7.83 21.48
C SER A 134 -7.87 6.52 21.57
N LYS A 135 -7.77 5.85 22.73
CA LYS A 135 -8.35 4.55 23.06
C LYS A 135 -9.86 4.55 23.33
N THR A 136 -10.51 5.72 23.41
CA THR A 136 -11.97 5.82 23.61
C THR A 136 -12.71 5.56 22.30
N ARG A 137 -12.83 4.27 21.97
CA ARG A 137 -13.47 3.74 20.76
C ARG A 137 -15.00 3.90 20.76
N LYS A 138 -15.53 5.12 20.73
CA LYS A 138 -16.83 5.31 20.08
C LYS A 138 -16.59 5.19 18.58
N ARG A 139 -17.21 4.22 17.90
CA ARG A 139 -17.14 4.06 16.43
C ARG A 139 -17.45 5.43 15.80
N LYS A 140 -16.43 6.12 15.29
CA LYS A 140 -16.64 7.33 14.49
C LYS A 140 -17.51 6.91 13.31
N ARG A 141 -18.69 7.53 13.18
CA ARG A 141 -19.51 7.39 11.97
C ARG A 141 -18.72 8.02 10.82
N TRP A 142 -18.58 7.29 9.71
CA TRP A 142 -18.04 7.81 8.46
C TRP A 142 -18.81 9.08 8.07
N ALA A 143 -18.10 10.14 7.70
CA ALA A 143 -18.73 11.39 7.30
C ALA A 143 -19.57 11.14 6.03
N LYS A 144 -20.78 11.70 5.97
CA LYS A 144 -21.71 11.46 4.85
C LYS A 144 -21.15 12.01 3.53
N ASP A 145 -20.41 13.12 3.61
CA ASP A 145 -19.87 13.83 2.45
C ASP A 145 -18.43 13.40 2.12
N CYS A 146 -17.89 12.40 2.84
CA CYS A 146 -16.57 11.84 2.54
C CYS A 146 -16.72 10.61 1.65
N PRO A 147 -16.01 10.55 0.51
CA PRO A 147 -16.01 9.38 -0.35
C PRO A 147 -15.66 8.10 0.42
N ASN A 148 -16.21 6.96 0.00
CA ASN A 148 -16.11 5.73 0.79
C ASN A 148 -14.71 5.11 0.76
N HIS A 149 -13.89 5.38 -0.26
CA HIS A 149 -12.63 4.66 -0.46
C HIS A 149 -11.43 5.55 -0.18
N CYS A 150 -10.64 5.13 0.80
CA CYS A 150 -9.34 5.72 1.09
C CYS A 150 -8.30 5.08 0.18
N TYR A 151 -7.66 5.90 -0.64
CA TYR A 151 -6.60 5.52 -1.57
C TYR A 151 -5.26 5.90 -0.96
N PHE A 152 -4.25 5.05 -1.13
CA PHE A 152 -2.89 5.32 -0.71
C PHE A 152 -1.89 4.57 -1.59
N THR A 153 -0.66 5.06 -1.65
CA THR A 153 0.45 4.36 -2.28
C THR A 153 1.11 3.45 -1.24
N LEU A 154 1.19 2.16 -1.57
CA LEU A 154 1.91 1.14 -0.81
C LEU A 154 3.27 0.94 -1.46
N ALA A 155 4.35 1.28 -0.75
CA ALA A 155 5.70 0.85 -1.08
C ALA A 155 6.10 -0.35 -0.20
N LYS A 156 6.74 -1.35 -0.80
CA LYS A 156 7.24 -2.54 -0.09
C LYS A 156 8.58 -2.99 -0.65
N GLU A 157 9.42 -3.53 0.21
CA GLU A 157 10.74 -4.06 -0.13
C GLU A 157 10.83 -5.52 0.27
N ASN A 158 11.12 -6.40 -0.70
CA ASN A 158 11.28 -7.83 -0.46
C ASN A 158 10.07 -8.51 0.26
N LYS A 159 8.85 -8.06 -0.03
CA LYS A 159 7.58 -8.62 0.52
C LYS A 159 6.57 -8.89 -0.57
N ASP A 160 5.71 -9.88 -0.34
CA ASP A 160 4.51 -10.11 -1.14
C ASP A 160 3.46 -9.03 -0.88
N THR A 161 2.71 -8.68 -1.92
CA THR A 161 1.59 -7.73 -1.82
C THR A 161 0.56 -8.21 -0.80
N SER A 162 0.18 -9.49 -0.88
CA SER A 162 -0.78 -10.12 0.03
C SER A 162 -0.30 -10.16 1.48
N TYR A 163 1.01 -10.36 1.70
CA TYR A 163 1.60 -10.31 3.03
C TYR A 163 1.53 -8.90 3.63
N ALA A 164 1.92 -7.89 2.85
CA ALA A 164 1.90 -6.49 3.29
C ALA A 164 0.48 -6.05 3.66
N LEU A 165 -0.51 -6.34 2.81
CA LEU A 165 -1.92 -6.04 3.08
C LEU A 165 -2.46 -6.86 4.26
N GLY A 166 -2.04 -8.13 4.40
CA GLY A 166 -2.37 -8.98 5.55
C GLY A 166 -1.91 -8.39 6.88
N LEU A 167 -0.68 -7.84 6.92
CA LEU A 167 -0.13 -7.20 8.11
C LEU A 167 -0.89 -5.91 8.46
N ILE A 168 -1.18 -5.07 7.48
CA ILE A 168 -1.97 -3.84 7.65
C ILE A 168 -3.38 -4.18 8.14
N ALA A 169 -4.04 -5.17 7.52
CA ALA A 169 -5.36 -5.64 7.91
C ALA A 169 -5.42 -6.11 9.36
N LYS A 170 -4.40 -6.88 9.79
CA LYS A 170 -4.25 -7.36 11.18
C LYS A 170 -4.15 -6.20 12.17
N PHE A 171 -3.33 -5.17 11.87
CA PHE A 171 -3.22 -4.01 12.77
C PHE A 171 -4.48 -3.15 12.82
N LEU A 172 -5.24 -3.09 11.73
CA LEU A 172 -6.50 -2.35 11.66
C LEU A 172 -7.71 -3.14 12.16
N ASN A 173 -7.55 -4.43 12.46
CA ASN A 173 -8.61 -5.36 12.80
C ASN A 173 -9.71 -5.43 11.73
N VAL A 174 -9.31 -5.57 10.47
CA VAL A 174 -10.19 -5.75 9.30
C VAL A 174 -9.76 -6.95 8.48
N THR A 175 -10.59 -7.37 7.52
CA THR A 175 -10.24 -8.46 6.60
C THR A 175 -9.33 -7.97 5.47
N VAL A 176 -8.48 -8.83 4.93
CA VAL A 176 -7.63 -8.49 3.76
C VAL A 176 -8.48 -8.11 2.53
N ASN A 177 -9.66 -8.70 2.40
CA ASN A 177 -10.65 -8.36 1.36
C ASN A 177 -11.21 -6.94 1.48
N THR A 178 -10.83 -6.16 2.50
CA THR A 178 -11.13 -4.73 2.56
C THR A 178 -10.21 -3.91 1.63
N PHE A 179 -9.05 -4.46 1.26
CA PHE A 179 -8.10 -3.82 0.36
C PHE A 179 -8.31 -4.27 -1.09
N ARG A 180 -8.10 -3.35 -2.03
CA ARG A 180 -8.09 -3.60 -3.47
C ARG A 180 -6.81 -3.04 -4.08
N THR A 181 -6.33 -3.69 -5.12
CA THR A 181 -5.18 -3.28 -5.93
C THR A 181 -5.47 -3.56 -7.40
N HIS A 182 -4.74 -2.93 -8.32
CA HIS A 182 -4.82 -3.26 -9.75
C HIS A 182 -4.16 -4.59 -10.10
N GLY A 183 -3.31 -5.10 -9.21
CA GLY A 183 -2.58 -6.35 -9.38
C GLY A 183 -1.59 -6.58 -8.25
N ILE A 184 -0.90 -7.71 -8.31
CA ILE A 184 0.23 -8.02 -7.42
C ILE A 184 1.52 -7.54 -8.06
N LYS A 185 2.48 -7.11 -7.24
CA LYS A 185 3.85 -6.79 -7.66
C LYS A 185 4.85 -7.80 -7.10
N ASP A 186 6.00 -7.93 -7.75
CA ASP A 186 7.11 -8.82 -7.40
C ASP A 186 7.43 -8.82 -5.90
N ARG A 187 7.69 -10.02 -5.35
CA ARG A 187 8.18 -10.18 -3.98
C ARG A 187 9.60 -9.65 -3.83
N ARG A 188 10.54 -10.21 -4.60
CA ARG A 188 11.98 -9.87 -4.58
C ARG A 188 12.23 -8.64 -5.45
N ALA A 189 11.80 -7.49 -4.96
CA ALA A 189 11.88 -6.19 -5.62
C ALA A 189 11.64 -5.07 -4.59
N VAL A 190 11.95 -3.83 -4.98
CA VAL A 190 11.36 -2.62 -4.38
C VAL A 190 10.19 -2.20 -5.24
N THR A 191 8.98 -2.14 -4.68
CA THR A 191 7.78 -1.91 -5.49
C THR A 191 6.89 -0.84 -4.87
N CYS A 192 6.29 0.03 -5.69
CA CYS A 192 5.16 0.86 -5.27
C CYS A 192 3.91 0.64 -6.14
N GLN A 193 2.74 0.66 -5.49
CA GLN A 193 1.46 0.43 -6.14
C GLN A 193 0.33 1.17 -5.44
N ARG A 194 -0.77 1.47 -6.16
CA ARG A 194 -1.96 2.06 -5.55
C ARG A 194 -2.77 0.98 -4.84
N VAL A 195 -3.29 1.33 -3.66
CA VAL A 195 -4.19 0.51 -2.86
C VAL A 195 -5.39 1.36 -2.46
N SER A 196 -6.57 0.75 -2.42
CA SER A 196 -7.78 1.37 -1.88
C SER A 196 -8.40 0.50 -0.81
N CYS A 197 -8.97 1.11 0.23
CA CYS A 197 -9.73 0.41 1.26
C CYS A 197 -11.03 1.14 1.60
N ASN A 198 -12.09 0.36 1.84
CA ASN A 198 -13.42 0.88 2.13
C ASN A 198 -13.53 1.35 3.58
N ARG A 199 -13.88 2.63 3.78
CA ARG A 199 -14.21 3.29 5.04
C ARG A 199 -13.17 3.08 6.15
N ILE A 200 -11.91 3.29 5.81
CA ILE A 200 -10.80 3.36 6.78
C ILE A 200 -10.16 4.74 6.67
N GLU A 201 -10.08 5.43 7.80
CA GLU A 201 -9.48 6.76 7.86
C GLU A 201 -7.97 6.71 7.58
N LYS A 202 -7.47 7.67 6.78
CA LYS A 202 -6.05 7.77 6.40
C LYS A 202 -5.11 7.76 7.62
N GLU A 203 -5.50 8.41 8.72
CA GLU A 203 -4.70 8.53 9.94
C GLU A 203 -4.46 7.16 10.60
N ARG A 204 -5.46 6.27 10.52
CA ARG A 204 -5.33 4.91 11.06
C ARG A 204 -4.34 4.06 10.29
N ILE A 205 -4.21 4.30 8.98
CA ILE A 205 -3.30 3.58 8.11
C ILE A 205 -1.90 4.20 8.22
N LEU A 206 -1.81 5.53 8.16
CA LEU A 206 -0.56 6.29 8.25
C LEU A 206 0.17 6.06 9.57
N SER A 207 -0.56 6.00 10.69
CA SER A 207 0.01 5.75 12.03
C SER A 207 0.65 4.37 12.18
N LEU A 208 0.49 3.47 11.20
CA LEU A 208 1.14 2.16 11.20
C LEU A 208 2.57 2.20 10.66
N ASN A 209 2.99 3.23 9.91
CA ASN A 209 4.32 3.33 9.30
C ASN A 209 5.47 2.99 10.28
N PRO A 210 5.51 3.49 11.54
CA PRO A 210 6.57 3.15 12.48
C PRO A 210 6.65 1.66 12.87
N ARG A 211 5.59 0.89 12.62
CA ARG A 211 5.45 -0.53 12.97
C ARG A 211 5.59 -1.46 11.76
N LEU A 212 5.58 -0.91 10.55
CA LEU A 212 5.63 -1.63 9.29
C LEU A 212 7.09 -1.69 8.82
N ARG A 213 7.74 -2.84 9.02
CA ARG A 213 9.11 -3.06 8.51
C ARG A 213 9.08 -3.34 7.01
N ASP A 214 9.95 -2.67 6.27
CA ASP A 214 10.10 -2.80 4.81
C ASP A 214 8.82 -2.47 4.02
N ILE A 215 7.86 -1.78 4.65
CA ILE A 215 6.57 -1.40 4.10
C ILE A 215 6.27 0.02 4.53
N VAL A 216 5.90 0.87 3.58
CA VAL A 216 5.50 2.26 3.83
C VAL A 216 4.22 2.57 3.08
N VAL A 217 3.32 3.31 3.73
CA VAL A 217 2.11 3.88 3.13
C VAL A 217 2.16 5.41 3.14
N TYR A 218 1.78 6.04 2.03
CA TYR A 218 1.81 7.50 1.84
C TYR A 218 0.87 7.90 0.70
N ASP A 219 0.82 9.20 0.37
CA ASP A 219 0.06 9.74 -0.77
C ASP A 219 -1.42 9.35 -0.73
N PHE A 220 -2.10 9.87 0.30
CA PHE A 220 -3.49 9.54 0.61
C PHE A 220 -4.49 10.43 -0.13
N SER A 221 -5.59 9.85 -0.59
CA SER A 221 -6.75 10.57 -1.12
C SER A 221 -8.05 9.81 -0.83
N TYR A 222 -9.20 10.46 -1.00
CA TYR A 222 -10.51 9.81 -0.90
C TYR A 222 -11.22 9.84 -2.25
N GLN A 223 -11.79 8.72 -2.66
CA GLN A 223 -12.52 8.57 -3.92
C GLN A 223 -13.81 7.75 -3.75
N ASP A 224 -14.76 7.94 -4.66
CA ASP A 224 -16.07 7.29 -4.59
C ASP A 224 -16.06 5.84 -5.08
N GLN A 225 -15.13 5.52 -5.98
CA GLN A 225 -14.98 4.19 -6.53
C GLN A 225 -13.86 3.44 -5.82
N GLU A 226 -13.91 2.11 -5.81
CA GLU A 226 -12.76 1.29 -5.44
C GLU A 226 -11.84 1.03 -6.64
N LEU A 227 -10.59 0.67 -6.36
CA LEU A 227 -9.70 0.16 -7.39
C LEU A 227 -10.24 -1.16 -7.95
N LYS A 228 -10.21 -1.27 -9.27
CA LYS A 228 -10.57 -2.49 -9.99
C LYS A 228 -9.32 -3.22 -10.43
N MET A 229 -9.35 -4.55 -10.38
CA MET A 229 -8.25 -5.37 -10.92
C MET A 229 -7.99 -4.98 -12.39
N GLY A 230 -6.72 -4.82 -12.78
CA GLY A 230 -6.34 -4.48 -14.15
C GLY A 230 -6.52 -3.01 -14.56
N GLY A 231 -6.95 -2.11 -13.67
CA GLY A 231 -7.17 -0.69 -13.98
C GLY A 231 -5.93 0.21 -14.09
N HIS A 232 -4.72 -0.36 -14.08
CA HIS A 232 -3.47 0.39 -14.23
C HIS A 232 -3.01 0.36 -15.68
N TRP A 233 -2.30 1.38 -16.14
CA TRP A 233 -1.77 1.40 -17.51
C TRP A 233 -0.64 0.39 -17.70
N GLY A 234 0.23 0.27 -16.69
CA GLY A 234 1.37 -0.65 -16.75
C GLY A 234 2.31 -0.47 -15.56
N ASN A 235 3.56 -0.90 -15.73
CA ASN A 235 4.57 -0.80 -14.70
C ASN A 235 5.86 -0.25 -15.32
N ARG A 236 6.49 0.72 -14.66
CA ARG A 236 7.83 1.18 -14.97
C ARG A 236 8.82 0.30 -14.21
N PHE A 237 9.73 -0.32 -14.96
CA PHE A 237 10.81 -1.11 -14.40
C PHE A 237 12.12 -0.30 -14.43
N SER A 238 12.85 -0.31 -13.32
CA SER A 238 14.26 0.09 -13.29
C SER A 238 15.05 -1.13 -12.84
N ILE A 239 15.94 -1.61 -13.72
CA ILE A 239 16.62 -2.89 -13.55
C ILE A 239 18.13 -2.65 -13.61
N ILE A 240 18.86 -3.18 -12.63
CA ILE A 240 20.31 -3.23 -12.62
C ILE A 240 20.74 -4.65 -12.99
N LEU A 241 21.48 -4.76 -14.08
CA LEU A 241 22.15 -6.00 -14.49
C LEU A 241 23.59 -5.97 -13.96
N ARG A 242 23.98 -6.99 -13.18
CA ARG A 242 25.30 -7.06 -12.56
C ARG A 242 26.20 -8.07 -13.27
N SER A 243 27.50 -7.97 -13.00
CA SER A 243 28.51 -8.92 -13.47
C SER A 243 28.51 -9.13 -14.99
N ILE A 244 28.32 -8.03 -15.74
CA ILE A 244 28.41 -8.06 -17.21
C ILE A 244 29.89 -8.12 -17.62
N PRO A 245 30.32 -9.10 -18.43
CA PRO A 245 31.70 -9.16 -18.90
C PRO A 245 32.05 -7.95 -19.80
N PRO A 246 33.17 -7.26 -19.56
CA PRO A 246 33.53 -6.05 -20.32
C PRO A 246 33.57 -6.24 -21.84
N GLU A 247 34.00 -7.41 -22.31
CA GLU A 247 34.10 -7.77 -23.72
C GLU A 247 32.73 -7.89 -24.42
N THR A 248 31.64 -8.01 -23.66
CA THR A 248 30.28 -8.10 -24.20
C THR A 248 29.53 -6.76 -24.23
N ARG A 249 30.18 -5.67 -23.82
CA ARG A 249 29.54 -4.36 -23.68
C ARG A 249 28.97 -3.83 -24.98
N ASP A 250 29.74 -3.85 -26.07
CA ASP A 250 29.28 -3.32 -27.36
C ASP A 250 28.07 -4.11 -27.90
N ILE A 251 28.08 -5.43 -27.68
CA ILE A 251 26.97 -6.34 -28.03
C ILE A 251 25.73 -6.00 -27.21
N LEU A 252 25.89 -5.75 -25.90
CA LEU A 252 24.79 -5.34 -25.03
C LEU A 252 24.19 -3.99 -25.47
N GLU A 253 25.04 -2.99 -25.73
CA GLU A 253 24.59 -1.67 -26.19
C GLU A 253 23.85 -1.75 -27.53
N GLN A 254 24.30 -2.60 -28.46
CA GLN A 254 23.58 -2.88 -29.69
C GLN A 254 22.21 -3.51 -29.41
N ARG A 255 22.13 -4.53 -28.55
CA ARG A 255 20.88 -5.23 -28.21
C ARG A 255 19.88 -4.34 -27.50
N LEU A 256 20.33 -3.39 -26.69
CA LEU A 256 19.47 -2.41 -26.05
C LEU A 256 18.82 -1.46 -27.07
N LYS A 257 19.56 -1.07 -28.12
CA LYS A 257 19.00 -0.27 -29.23
C LYS A 257 17.97 -1.07 -30.04
N GLU A 258 18.23 -2.36 -30.30
CA GLU A 258 17.25 -3.25 -30.92
C GLU A 258 15.98 -3.38 -30.05
N PHE A 259 16.15 -3.58 -28.75
CA PHE A 259 15.04 -3.69 -27.79
C PHE A 259 14.21 -2.40 -27.72
N GLU A 260 14.85 -1.23 -27.72
CA GLU A 260 14.15 0.07 -27.71
C GLU A 260 13.31 0.27 -28.98
N LYS A 261 13.84 -0.15 -30.14
CA LYS A 261 13.19 0.03 -31.44
C LYS A 261 12.09 -1.01 -31.70
N ASP A 262 12.42 -2.28 -31.51
CA ASP A 262 11.60 -3.42 -31.98
C ASP A 262 10.87 -4.13 -30.82
N GLY A 263 11.22 -3.82 -29.57
CA GLY A 263 10.63 -4.41 -28.37
C GLY A 263 11.14 -5.83 -28.09
N PHE A 264 10.23 -6.70 -27.65
CA PHE A 264 10.51 -8.10 -27.33
C PHE A 264 9.29 -8.98 -27.60
N ILE A 265 9.50 -10.29 -27.68
CA ILE A 265 8.42 -11.26 -27.86
C ILE A 265 7.69 -11.42 -26.52
N ASN A 266 6.38 -11.15 -26.52
CA ASN A 266 5.54 -11.12 -25.33
C ASN A 266 5.18 -12.54 -24.81
N TYR A 267 6.17 -13.28 -24.33
CA TYR A 267 5.98 -14.61 -23.73
C TYR A 267 5.40 -14.53 -22.31
N PHE A 268 4.71 -15.60 -21.91
CA PHE A 268 4.56 -15.91 -20.49
C PHE A 268 5.89 -16.42 -19.94
N GLY A 269 6.47 -15.71 -18.98
CA GLY A 269 7.71 -16.14 -18.32
C GLY A 269 7.53 -17.38 -17.44
N THR A 270 8.63 -18.02 -17.06
CA THR A 270 8.67 -19.26 -16.26
C THR A 270 7.88 -19.16 -14.95
N GLN A 271 7.86 -17.98 -14.30
CA GLN A 271 7.07 -17.72 -13.10
C GLN A 271 5.58 -18.07 -13.25
N ARG A 272 5.02 -17.99 -14.47
CA ARG A 272 3.61 -18.32 -14.73
C ARG A 272 3.33 -19.82 -14.64
N PHE A 273 4.35 -20.64 -14.82
CA PHE A 273 4.27 -22.10 -14.79
C PHE A 273 4.59 -22.69 -13.42
N GLY A 274 4.86 -21.84 -12.42
CA GLY A 274 5.29 -22.25 -11.08
C GLY A 274 6.80 -22.13 -10.90
N SER A 275 7.24 -21.87 -9.67
CA SER A 275 8.66 -21.83 -9.31
C SER A 275 9.17 -23.16 -8.72
N CYS A 276 8.25 -24.09 -8.46
CA CYS A 276 8.54 -25.47 -8.05
C CYS A 276 8.26 -26.39 -9.25
N ASP A 277 8.94 -27.53 -9.35
CA ASP A 277 8.92 -28.44 -10.51
C ASP A 277 7.53 -28.96 -10.92
N THR A 278 6.49 -28.70 -10.13
CA THR A 278 5.10 -28.88 -10.54
C THR A 278 4.66 -27.83 -11.55
N ASN A 279 4.81 -28.14 -12.83
CA ASN A 279 4.35 -27.30 -13.94
C ASN A 279 2.82 -27.11 -13.90
N THR A 280 2.35 -25.88 -13.66
CA THR A 280 0.92 -25.56 -13.57
C THR A 280 0.15 -25.84 -14.86
N ALA A 281 0.80 -25.78 -16.02
CA ALA A 281 0.18 -26.11 -17.30
C ALA A 281 -0.11 -27.62 -17.42
N VAL A 282 0.72 -28.48 -16.81
CA VAL A 282 0.47 -29.93 -16.76
C VAL A 282 -0.76 -30.23 -15.93
N VAL A 283 -0.88 -29.61 -14.74
CA VAL A 283 -2.10 -29.69 -13.91
C VAL A 283 -3.32 -29.21 -14.70
N GLY A 284 -3.21 -28.05 -15.37
CA GLY A 284 -4.28 -27.51 -16.22
C GLY A 284 -4.71 -28.48 -17.32
N LYS A 285 -3.76 -29.18 -17.96
CA LYS A 285 -4.04 -30.19 -19.00
C LYS A 285 -4.85 -31.37 -18.46
N HIS A 286 -4.54 -31.86 -17.26
CA HIS A 286 -5.32 -32.93 -16.62
C HIS A 286 -6.75 -32.46 -16.29
N ILE A 287 -6.89 -31.25 -15.74
CA ILE A 287 -8.20 -30.64 -15.43
C ILE A 287 -9.05 -30.51 -16.70
N LEU A 288 -8.49 -30.00 -17.79
CA LEU A 288 -9.21 -29.84 -19.07
C LEU A 288 -9.66 -31.18 -19.65
N ARG A 289 -8.92 -32.27 -19.38
CA ARG A 289 -9.27 -33.64 -19.77
C ARG A 289 -10.25 -34.32 -18.80
N ARG A 290 -10.66 -33.63 -17.73
CA ARG A 290 -11.43 -34.20 -16.60
C ARG A 290 -10.75 -35.38 -15.92
N ASP A 291 -9.42 -35.46 -16.03
CA ASP A 291 -8.60 -36.43 -15.33
C ASP A 291 -8.25 -35.87 -13.93
N TRP A 292 -9.22 -35.96 -13.02
CA TRP A 292 -9.10 -35.41 -11.67
C TRP A 292 -8.03 -36.12 -10.86
N GLU A 293 -7.92 -37.44 -11.01
CA GLU A 293 -6.92 -38.23 -10.32
C GLU A 293 -5.50 -37.83 -10.77
N GLY A 294 -5.28 -37.70 -12.08
CA GLY A 294 -4.01 -37.22 -12.62
C GLY A 294 -3.69 -35.80 -12.16
N ALA A 295 -4.66 -34.89 -12.14
CA ALA A 295 -4.46 -33.53 -11.63
C ALA A 295 -4.04 -33.52 -10.15
N ILE A 296 -4.73 -34.28 -9.30
CA ILE A 296 -4.41 -34.40 -7.87
C ILE A 296 -3.02 -35.02 -7.68
N ARG A 297 -2.70 -36.07 -8.44
CA ARG A 297 -1.39 -36.74 -8.38
C ARG A 297 -0.25 -35.78 -8.70
N VAL A 298 -0.40 -34.94 -9.73
CA VAL A 298 0.61 -33.93 -10.09
C VAL A 298 0.70 -32.81 -9.05
N ILE A 299 -0.42 -32.40 -8.43
CA ILE A 299 -0.40 -31.40 -7.35
C ILE A 299 0.29 -31.96 -6.10
N LEU A 300 0.08 -33.25 -5.80
CA LEU A 300 0.61 -33.93 -4.62
C LEU A 300 1.99 -34.56 -4.84
N SER A 301 2.49 -34.60 -6.09
CA SER A 301 3.82 -35.10 -6.39
C SER A 301 4.86 -34.11 -5.85
N ASN A 302 5.14 -34.25 -4.56
CA ASN A 302 6.21 -33.58 -3.86
C ASN A 302 7.54 -34.25 -4.23
N GLU A 303 8.11 -33.92 -5.39
CA GLU A 303 9.51 -34.31 -5.71
C GLU A 303 10.55 -33.65 -4.77
N HIS A 304 10.11 -32.91 -3.74
CA HIS A 304 10.96 -32.05 -2.90
C HIS A 304 10.79 -32.24 -1.38
N LEU A 305 10.31 -33.40 -0.91
CA LEU A 305 10.60 -33.81 0.48
C LEU A 305 11.90 -34.64 0.46
N PRO A 306 13.04 -34.15 0.97
CA PRO A 306 14.15 -35.03 1.31
C PRO A 306 13.69 -35.85 2.53
N GLY A 307 13.21 -37.06 2.27
CA GLY A 307 12.64 -37.93 3.29
C GLY A 307 12.43 -39.35 2.75
N GLU A 308 13.49 -40.14 2.91
CA GLU A 308 13.55 -41.60 3.08
C GLU A 308 12.75 -42.48 2.10
N GLU A 309 13.49 -43.32 1.37
CA GLU A 309 12.99 -44.61 0.91
C GLU A 309 12.41 -45.35 2.12
N VAL A 310 11.08 -45.40 2.22
CA VAL A 310 10.40 -46.36 3.09
C VAL A 310 10.30 -47.66 2.30
N ILE A 311 11.27 -48.55 2.54
CA ILE A 311 11.14 -50.00 2.33
C ILE A 311 10.26 -50.56 3.46
#